data_AF-A0A8H8NPK3-F1
#
_entry.id   AF-A0A8H8NPK3-F1
#
_cell.length_a   1.000
_cell.length_b   1.000
_cell.length_c   1.000
_cell.angle_alpha   90.00
_cell.angle_beta   90.00
_cell.angle_gamma   90.00
#
_symmetry.space_group_name_H-M   'P 1'
#
loop_
_entity.id
_entity.type
_entity.pdbx_description
1 polymer ?
#
loop_
_entity_poly.entity_id
_entity_poly.type
_entity_poly.pdbx_seq_one_letter_code
_entity_poly.pdbx_strand_id
1 'polypeptide(L)'
;MHGIPAHSVLASEIEPIPDSTVRWAEVDPTLSSISDTEIGAPLRVTVKAGDALYLPAGWWHHVAQSGDKESGVCIALNWWYDVEMRGMTWTWMSFLRRMGAPNGEEDEAA
;
A
#
# COMPACT_ATOMS: atom_id res chain seq x y z
N MET A 1 10.60 41.07 -21.70
CA MET A 1 10.65 40.02 -20.66
C MET A 1 9.22 39.79 -20.18
N HIS A 2 8.52 38.82 -20.76
CA HIS A 2 7.22 38.39 -20.24
C HIS A 2 7.47 37.21 -19.31
N GLY A 3 7.27 37.44 -18.00
CA GLY A 3 7.36 36.40 -16.99
C GLY A 3 6.26 35.37 -17.20
N ILE A 4 6.64 34.10 -17.21
CA ILE A 4 5.71 32.97 -17.22
C ILE A 4 4.93 33.03 -15.89
N PRO A 5 3.59 33.07 -15.89
CA PRO A 5 2.82 33.03 -14.65
C PRO A 5 3.03 31.69 -13.97
N ALA A 6 3.29 31.72 -12.66
CA ALA A 6 3.37 30.53 -11.83
C ALA A 6 2.08 29.74 -11.97
N HIS A 7 2.17 28.52 -12.49
CA HIS A 7 1.04 27.59 -12.50
C HIS A 7 0.61 27.38 -11.04
N SER A 8 -0.57 27.87 -10.71
CA SER A 8 -1.28 27.56 -9.47
C SER A 8 -1.39 26.04 -9.40
N VAL A 9 -0.61 25.44 -8.51
CA VAL A 9 -0.86 24.07 -8.06
C VAL A 9 -2.18 24.16 -7.32
N LEU A 10 -3.25 23.61 -7.91
CA LEU A 10 -4.50 23.39 -7.20
C LEU A 10 -4.17 22.39 -6.08
N ALA A 11 -3.95 22.91 -4.87
CA ALA A 11 -3.93 22.10 -3.68
C ALA A 11 -5.36 21.61 -3.49
N SER A 12 -5.68 20.45 -4.04
CA SER A 12 -6.89 19.73 -3.67
C SER A 12 -6.72 19.34 -2.20
N GLU A 13 -7.37 20.06 -1.30
CA GLU A 13 -7.49 19.64 0.08
C GLU A 13 -8.27 18.32 0.11
N ILE A 14 -7.75 17.35 0.86
CA ILE A 14 -8.41 16.05 1.05
C ILE A 14 -9.53 16.28 2.05
N GLU A 15 -10.78 16.29 1.57
CA GLU A 15 -11.95 16.32 2.45
C GLU A 15 -12.27 14.90 2.93
N PRO A 16 -12.29 14.63 4.25
CA PRO A 16 -12.72 13.33 4.76
C PRO A 16 -14.21 13.15 4.49
N ILE A 17 -14.62 11.92 4.14
CA ILE A 17 -16.03 11.58 4.02
C ILE A 17 -16.62 11.58 5.45
N PRO A 18 -17.62 12.43 5.74
CA PRO A 18 -18.21 12.50 7.08
C PRO A 18 -18.73 11.14 7.54
N ASP A 19 -18.51 10.84 8.82
CA ASP A 19 -18.96 9.59 9.48
C ASP A 19 -18.43 8.28 8.85
N SER A 20 -17.38 8.34 8.03
CA SER A 20 -16.71 7.15 7.49
C SER A 20 -15.56 6.69 8.39
N THR A 21 -15.52 5.40 8.69
CA THR A 21 -14.38 4.75 9.34
C THR A 21 -13.81 3.69 8.42
N VAL A 22 -12.57 3.88 7.97
CA VAL A 22 -11.85 2.89 7.16
C VAL A 22 -10.77 2.26 8.03
N ARG A 23 -10.74 0.93 8.08
CA ARG A 23 -9.63 0.22 8.72
C ARG A 23 -8.36 0.46 7.92
N TRP A 24 -7.36 1.04 8.57
CA TRP A 24 -6.08 1.39 7.95
C TRP A 24 -4.91 0.96 8.84
N ALA A 25 -3.77 0.64 8.22
CA ALA A 25 -2.55 0.39 8.97
C ALA A 25 -1.94 1.73 9.41
N GLU A 26 -2.00 2.03 10.71
CA GLU A 26 -1.45 3.26 11.29
C GLU A 26 0.08 3.24 11.44
N VAL A 27 0.71 2.09 11.15
CA VAL A 27 2.14 1.90 11.36
C VAL A 27 2.94 2.29 10.12
N ASP A 28 3.90 3.18 10.29
CA ASP A 28 4.94 3.47 9.28
C ASP A 28 6.14 2.54 9.51
N PRO A 29 6.39 1.55 8.61
CA PRO A 29 7.47 0.58 8.74
C PRO A 29 8.87 1.16 8.45
N THR A 30 8.96 2.45 8.13
CA THR A 30 10.23 3.15 7.90
C THR A 30 10.76 3.88 9.13
N LEU A 31 9.93 4.02 10.18
CA LEU A 31 10.33 4.65 11.44
C LEU A 31 11.33 3.78 12.18
N SER A 32 12.50 4.37 12.51
CA SER A 32 13.55 3.69 13.27
C SER A 32 13.17 3.37 14.72
N SER A 33 12.08 3.97 15.22
CA SER A 33 11.55 3.72 16.56
C SER A 33 10.81 2.39 16.69
N ILE A 34 10.48 1.73 15.57
CA ILE A 34 9.75 0.46 15.55
C ILE A 34 10.68 -0.62 15.02
N SER A 35 10.82 -1.72 15.78
CA SER A 35 11.67 -2.83 15.37
C SER A 35 11.00 -3.68 14.29
N ASP A 36 11.81 -4.31 13.44
CA ASP A 36 11.32 -5.26 12.42
C ASP A 36 10.47 -6.38 13.06
N THR A 37 10.78 -6.81 14.29
CA THR A 37 9.99 -7.82 15.01
C THR A 37 8.60 -7.33 15.40
N GLU A 38 8.42 -6.05 15.69
CA GLU A 38 7.12 -5.47 16.05
C GLU A 38 6.18 -5.38 14.83
N ILE A 39 6.72 -5.29 13.62
CA ILE A 39 5.95 -5.18 12.37
C ILE A 39 5.89 -6.50 11.57
N GLY A 40 6.33 -7.62 12.17
CA GLY A 40 6.19 -8.95 11.57
C GLY A 40 7.34 -9.41 10.67
N ALA A 41 8.56 -8.92 10.93
CA ALA A 41 9.81 -9.31 10.26
C ALA A 41 9.74 -9.19 8.71
N PRO A 42 9.70 -7.95 8.17
CA PRO A 42 9.40 -7.70 6.77
C PRO A 42 10.48 -8.22 5.82
N LEU A 43 10.06 -8.71 4.66
CA LEU A 43 10.96 -8.96 3.53
C LEU A 43 11.23 -7.64 2.78
N ARG A 44 12.50 -7.27 2.61
CA ARG A 44 12.92 -6.06 1.88
C ARG A 44 13.45 -6.44 0.50
N VAL A 45 12.80 -5.93 -0.55
CA VAL A 45 13.13 -6.22 -1.95
C VAL A 45 13.32 -4.92 -2.72
N THR A 46 14.36 -4.83 -3.54
CA THR A 46 14.55 -3.77 -4.52
C THR A 46 14.33 -4.33 -5.92
N VAL A 47 13.31 -3.83 -6.62
CA VAL A 47 13.01 -4.17 -8.02
C VAL A 47 13.67 -3.14 -8.92
N LYS A 48 14.52 -3.58 -9.87
CA LYS A 48 15.22 -2.69 -10.80
C LYS A 48 14.58 -2.72 -12.19
N ALA A 49 15.03 -1.84 -13.06
CA ALA A 49 14.60 -1.83 -14.46
C ALA A 49 14.88 -3.19 -15.12
N GLY A 50 13.84 -3.79 -15.70
CA GLY A 50 13.89 -5.13 -16.31
C GLY A 50 13.51 -6.28 -15.37
N ASP A 51 13.42 -6.05 -14.06
CA ASP A 51 12.96 -7.05 -13.11
C ASP A 51 11.42 -7.12 -13.06
N ALA A 52 10.91 -8.25 -12.59
CA ALA A 52 9.51 -8.43 -12.25
C ALA A 52 9.38 -9.01 -10.84
N LEU A 53 8.48 -8.43 -10.04
CA LEU A 53 8.10 -8.95 -8.73
C LEU A 53 6.70 -9.56 -8.81
N TYR A 54 6.58 -10.85 -8.51
CA TYR A 54 5.28 -11.42 -8.20
C TYR A 54 4.93 -11.11 -6.74
N LEU A 55 3.93 -10.25 -6.55
CA LEU A 55 3.39 -9.91 -5.23
C LEU A 55 2.11 -10.74 -4.99
N PRO A 56 2.12 -11.72 -4.08
CA PRO A 56 0.96 -12.57 -3.87
C PRO A 56 -0.22 -11.82 -3.26
N ALA A 57 -1.42 -12.31 -3.54
CA ALA A 57 -2.65 -11.80 -2.94
C ALA A 57 -2.60 -11.82 -1.41
N GLY A 58 -3.07 -10.74 -0.78
CA GLY A 58 -3.16 -10.63 0.68
C GLY A 58 -1.87 -10.23 1.40
N TRP A 59 -0.77 -10.00 0.68
CA TRP A 59 0.48 -9.53 1.28
C TRP A 59 0.42 -8.05 1.62
N TRP A 60 0.72 -7.73 2.88
CA TRP A 60 1.03 -6.37 3.29
C TRP A 60 2.32 -5.91 2.61
N HIS A 61 2.29 -4.72 2.01
CA HIS A 61 3.44 -4.18 1.30
C HIS A 61 3.50 -2.67 1.47
N HIS A 62 4.72 -2.18 1.67
CA HIS A 62 5.06 -0.76 1.71
C HIS A 62 6.03 -0.48 0.55
N VAL A 63 5.75 0.54 -0.25
CA VAL A 63 6.50 0.82 -1.49
C VAL A 63 7.17 2.18 -1.39
N ALA A 64 8.47 2.20 -1.67
CA ALA A 64 9.24 3.42 -1.89
C ALA A 64 9.89 3.34 -3.28
N GLN A 65 10.04 4.48 -3.95
CA GLN A 65 10.64 4.57 -5.28
C GLN A 65 11.72 5.64 -5.31
N SER A 66 12.75 5.38 -6.10
CA SER A 66 13.81 6.35 -6.41
C SER A 66 13.94 6.45 -7.91
N GLY A 67 14.02 7.68 -8.42
CA GLY A 67 14.26 7.93 -9.82
C GLY A 67 15.65 7.50 -10.27
N ASP A 68 15.84 7.35 -11.58
CA ASP A 68 17.17 7.15 -12.14
C ASP A 68 18.07 8.39 -11.96
N LYS A 69 19.38 8.24 -12.22
CA LYS A 69 20.36 9.32 -11.99
C LYS A 69 20.27 10.48 -12.98
N GLU A 70 19.64 10.29 -14.12
CA GLU A 70 19.68 11.22 -15.25
C GLU A 70 18.38 12.01 -15.36
N SER A 71 17.24 11.32 -15.39
CA SER A 71 15.91 11.90 -15.44
C SER A 71 15.34 12.19 -14.05
N GLY A 72 15.79 11.48 -13.00
CA GLY A 72 15.17 11.55 -11.68
C GLY A 72 13.77 10.90 -11.63
N VAL A 73 13.37 10.15 -12.67
CA VAL A 73 12.05 9.53 -12.78
C VAL A 73 12.12 8.03 -12.52
N CYS A 74 11.12 7.49 -11.82
CA CYS A 74 10.90 6.05 -11.69
C CYS A 74 9.63 5.68 -12.46
N ILE A 75 9.72 4.68 -13.34
CA ILE A 75 8.58 4.18 -14.11
C ILE A 75 8.43 2.69 -13.83
N ALA A 76 7.23 2.28 -13.41
CA ALA A 76 6.88 0.89 -13.14
C ALA A 76 5.52 0.56 -13.75
N LEU A 77 5.34 -0.70 -14.14
CA LEU A 77 4.08 -1.26 -14.62
C LEU A 77 3.63 -2.36 -13.66
N ASN A 78 2.34 -2.39 -13.37
CA ASN A 78 1.71 -3.45 -12.58
C ASN A 78 0.54 -4.06 -13.36
N TRP A 79 0.40 -5.38 -13.25
CA TRP A 79 -0.72 -6.13 -13.83
C TRP A 79 -1.49 -6.77 -12.68
N TRP A 80 -2.74 -6.36 -12.51
CA TRP A 80 -3.62 -6.87 -11.47
C TRP A 80 -4.48 -7.99 -12.04
N TYR A 81 -4.46 -9.12 -11.34
CA TYR A 81 -5.28 -10.28 -11.65
C TYR A 81 -6.19 -10.53 -10.46
N ASP A 82 -7.44 -10.92 -10.72
CA ASP A 82 -8.39 -11.22 -9.66
C ASP A 82 -7.89 -12.39 -8.79
N VAL A 83 -8.06 -12.22 -7.49
CA VAL A 83 -7.73 -13.27 -6.52
C VAL A 83 -8.75 -14.38 -6.63
N GLU A 84 -8.31 -15.64 -6.73
CA GLU A 84 -9.22 -16.77 -6.62
C GLU A 84 -9.76 -16.88 -5.18
N MET A 85 -11.00 -16.43 -4.97
CA MET A 85 -11.71 -16.47 -3.69
C MET A 85 -12.26 -17.88 -3.37
N ARG A 86 -11.44 -18.92 -3.60
CA ARG A 86 -11.82 -20.31 -3.36
C ARG A 86 -10.69 -21.06 -2.66
N GLY A 87 -11.06 -22.17 -2.03
CA GLY A 87 -10.10 -23.06 -1.38
C GLY A 87 -9.61 -22.54 -0.03
N MET A 88 -8.66 -23.30 0.55
CA MET A 88 -8.23 -23.13 1.94
C MET A 88 -7.54 -21.79 2.21
N THR A 89 -6.82 -21.23 1.24
CA THR A 89 -6.08 -19.97 1.39
C THR A 89 -7.03 -18.81 1.70
N TRP A 90 -8.13 -18.68 0.95
CA TRP A 90 -9.13 -17.65 1.19
C TRP A 90 -9.82 -17.85 2.55
N THR A 91 -10.29 -19.06 2.84
CA THR A 91 -10.95 -19.38 4.12
C THR A 91 -10.06 -19.06 5.32
N TRP A 92 -8.78 -19.41 5.26
CA TRP A 92 -7.82 -19.15 6.33
C TRP A 92 -7.57 -17.65 6.50
N MET A 93 -7.41 -16.92 5.40
CA MET A 93 -7.18 -15.48 5.42
C MET A 93 -8.40 -14.72 5.97
N SER A 94 -9.62 -15.10 5.58
CA SER A 94 -10.86 -14.54 6.14
C SER A 94 -10.97 -14.82 7.65
N PHE A 95 -10.61 -16.03 8.09
CA PHE A 95 -10.61 -16.38 9.51
C PHE A 95 -9.62 -15.53 10.30
N LEU A 96 -8.36 -15.43 9.86
CA LEU A 96 -7.33 -14.62 10.54
C LEU A 96 -7.71 -13.14 10.61
N ARG A 97 -8.28 -12.58 9.53
CA ARG A 97 -8.76 -11.20 9.51
C ARG A 97 -9.88 -10.97 10.53
N ARG A 98 -10.84 -11.89 10.63
CA ARG A 98 -11.94 -11.78 11.59
C ARG A 98 -11.46 -11.94 13.04
N MET A 99 -10.46 -12.78 13.28
CA MET A 99 -9.84 -12.93 14.60
C MET A 99 -9.05 -11.69 15.03
N GLY A 100 -8.44 -10.96 14.09
CA GLY A 100 -7.68 -9.74 14.35
C GLY A 100 -8.50 -8.46 14.36
N ALA A 101 -9.79 -8.51 14.02
CA ALA A 101 -10.64 -7.33 13.95
C ALA A 101 -11.02 -6.84 15.37
N PRO A 102 -10.84 -5.55 15.69
CA PRO A 102 -11.36 -4.99 16.93
C PRO A 102 -12.90 -5.16 16.97
N ASN A 103 -13.41 -5.73 18.06
CA ASN A 103 -14.85 -5.88 18.38
C ASN A 103 -15.72 -6.74 17.44
N GLY A 104 -15.13 -7.56 16.56
CA GLY A 104 -15.90 -8.51 15.73
C GLY A 104 -16.76 -7.85 14.64
N GLU A 105 -16.47 -6.58 14.30
CA GLU A 105 -17.12 -5.88 13.20
C GLU A 105 -16.81 -6.57 11.88
N GLU A 106 -17.88 -7.00 11.22
CA GLU A 106 -17.85 -7.55 9.88
C GLU A 106 -17.35 -6.46 8.93
N ASP A 107 -16.31 -6.75 8.15
CA ASP A 107 -16.10 -5.96 6.93
C ASP A 107 -17.38 -6.16 6.12
N GLU A 108 -18.25 -5.15 6.05
CA GLU A 108 -19.37 -5.15 5.12
C GLU A 108 -18.79 -5.52 3.75
N ALA A 109 -19.25 -6.66 3.23
CA ALA A 109 -18.86 -7.14 1.94
C ALA A 109 -19.16 -6.06 0.90
N ALA A 110 -18.13 -5.66 0.15
CA ALA A 110 -18.27 -4.92 -1.09
C ALA A 110 -19.18 -5.67 -2.08
#